data_AF-A0A8H6CRM4-F1
#
_entry.id   AF-A0A8H6CRM4-F1
#
_cell.length_a   1.000
_cell.length_b   1.000
_cell.length_c   1.000
_cell.angle_alpha   90.00
_cell.angle_beta   90.00
_cell.angle_gamma   90.00
#
_symmetry.space_group_name_H-M   'P 1'
#
loop_
_entity.id
_entity.type
_entity.pdbx_description
1 polymer ?
#
loop_
_entity_poly.entity_id
_entity_poly.type
_entity_poly.pdbx_seq_one_letter_code
_entity_poly.pdbx_strand_id
1 'polypeptide(L)'
;MPNGLITLDLVRNLGLEDRVLMTSKNSVAAQNRFIYYPDHLVRMPGPGSSLLQTILSVLSEPIFKGTISGALSEVAKPRRPEDLQDESIGSFFTRRFGSALADNVVSGVFHGIYAGDIYKLSARAILPSLWAIEWRNNSIMKGLLEEAIGGMRPIATSDLDLIKTLQSQPITSDKLEVAKKSSVYTFKGGIGELADKLEAKLDESDNVLILENTDVGQIRIVSTAAGEKIQINAKEASNRETTDYDFDHVVSTIPGNKLASIASRSPITSLSPLSRTSAVTVMVVNLFFSNPKILPVHGFGYLLPRSVPFEQNPERALGVVFDSDASIGQDDVPGTKVTVMLGGHWWDDFDAYPDEDEGASMAKALLKRHLGVNEEPRAIRVSLQRSCIPQYGVGHEARMEDASLRLDSFKGRLRVAGNSYTGVGLNDCIRAARDVVKGLVDGTGTTGLESFVGGKKWSWISETS
;
A
#
# COMPACT_ATOMS: atom_id res chain seq x y z
N MET A 1 12.28 -7.47 -3.38
CA MET A 1 11.82 -6.94 -2.07
C MET A 1 11.62 -8.10 -1.11
N PRO A 2 12.11 -8.02 0.13
CA PRO A 2 12.02 -9.11 1.11
C PRO A 2 10.58 -9.44 1.51
N ASN A 3 9.69 -8.45 1.61
CA ASN A 3 8.29 -8.66 2.02
C ASN A 3 7.55 -9.61 1.09
N GLY A 4 7.75 -9.48 -0.23
CA GLY A 4 7.13 -10.36 -1.22
C GLY A 4 7.58 -11.83 -1.09
N LEU A 5 8.80 -12.10 -0.60
CA LEU A 5 9.24 -13.47 -0.34
C LEU A 5 8.48 -14.10 0.84
N ILE A 6 8.12 -13.31 1.85
CA ILE A 6 7.30 -13.78 2.97
C ILE A 6 5.90 -14.15 2.49
N THR A 7 5.28 -13.30 1.65
CA THR A 7 3.97 -13.59 1.08
C THR A 7 4.00 -14.85 0.24
N LEU A 8 5.04 -15.05 -0.56
CA LEU A 8 5.17 -16.25 -1.38
C LEU A 8 5.39 -17.52 -0.53
N ASP A 9 6.10 -17.41 0.59
CA ASP A 9 6.20 -18.50 1.57
C ASP A 9 4.83 -18.84 2.16
N LEU A 10 4.00 -17.85 2.49
CA LEU A 10 2.61 -18.05 2.92
C LEU A 10 1.78 -18.75 1.83
N VAL A 11 1.87 -18.29 0.57
CA VAL A 11 1.19 -18.92 -0.57
C VAL A 11 1.55 -20.40 -0.67
N ARG A 12 2.83 -20.74 -0.52
CA ARG A 12 3.31 -22.13 -0.50
C ARG A 12 2.71 -22.90 0.67
N ASN A 13 2.74 -22.32 1.87
CA ASN A 13 2.21 -22.97 3.07
C ASN A 13 0.69 -23.19 3.00
N LEU A 14 -0.03 -22.42 2.19
CA LEU A 14 -1.46 -22.57 1.92
C LEU A 14 -1.79 -23.48 0.73
N GLY A 15 -0.79 -24.02 0.02
CA GLY A 15 -1.02 -24.89 -1.14
C GLY A 15 -1.63 -24.16 -2.34
N LEU A 16 -1.40 -22.85 -2.46
CA LEU A 16 -1.99 -21.98 -3.48
C LEU A 16 -1.11 -21.81 -4.74
N GLU A 17 0.04 -22.48 -4.83
CA GLU A 17 1.02 -22.26 -5.89
C GLU A 17 0.46 -22.49 -7.30
N ASP A 18 -0.41 -23.49 -7.47
CA ASP A 18 -1.06 -23.82 -8.75
C ASP A 18 -2.21 -22.89 -9.15
N ARG A 19 -2.60 -22.01 -8.22
CA ARG A 19 -3.60 -20.98 -8.40
C ARG A 19 -2.99 -19.64 -8.80
N VAL A 20 -1.67 -19.45 -8.62
CA VAL A 20 -0.99 -18.19 -8.92
C VAL A 20 -0.98 -17.91 -10.43
N LEU A 21 -1.45 -16.72 -10.78
CA LEU A 21 -1.31 -16.12 -12.11
C LEU A 21 -0.23 -15.05 -12.06
N MET A 22 0.77 -15.15 -12.93
CA MET A 22 1.91 -14.24 -12.94
C MET A 22 1.90 -13.37 -14.19
N THR A 23 2.02 -12.07 -13.99
CA THR A 23 2.18 -11.11 -15.08
C THR A 23 3.67 -10.94 -15.35
N SER A 24 4.13 -11.57 -16.43
CA SER A 24 5.53 -11.50 -16.90
C SER A 24 5.97 -10.06 -17.13
N LYS A 25 7.24 -9.75 -16.88
CA LYS A 25 7.84 -8.43 -17.18
C LYS A 25 7.77 -8.04 -18.66
N ASN A 26 7.55 -9.01 -19.54
CA ASN A 26 7.41 -8.80 -20.98
C ASN A 26 5.95 -8.68 -21.44
N SER A 27 4.98 -8.77 -20.54
CA SER A 27 3.57 -8.57 -20.87
C SER A 27 3.27 -7.11 -21.20
N VAL A 28 2.21 -6.89 -21.99
CA VAL A 28 1.75 -5.54 -22.34
C VAL A 28 1.42 -4.73 -21.08
N ALA A 29 0.78 -5.35 -20.09
CA ALA A 29 0.50 -4.71 -18.80
C ALA A 29 1.76 -4.32 -18.02
N ALA A 30 2.82 -5.13 -18.06
CA ALA A 30 4.07 -4.78 -17.37
C ALA A 30 4.83 -3.64 -18.06
N GLN A 31 4.77 -3.57 -19.40
CA GLN A 31 5.53 -2.63 -20.23
C GLN A 31 4.84 -1.26 -20.43
N ASN A 32 3.51 -1.21 -20.25
CA ASN A 32 2.70 -0.03 -20.53
C ASN A 32 1.96 0.41 -19.27
N ARG A 33 2.39 1.55 -18.72
CA ARG A 33 1.64 2.31 -17.71
C ARG A 33 1.46 3.72 -18.23
N PHE A 34 0.28 4.28 -18.02
CA PHE A 34 -0.06 5.59 -18.56
C PHE A 34 -0.37 6.59 -17.45
N ILE A 35 -0.19 7.86 -17.75
CA ILE A 35 -0.74 8.96 -16.98
C ILE A 35 -1.66 9.75 -17.91
N TYR A 36 -2.87 10.07 -17.45
CA TYR A 36 -3.74 10.97 -18.20
C TYR A 36 -3.30 12.41 -17.97
N TYR A 37 -2.76 13.08 -18.98
CA TYR A 37 -2.30 14.46 -18.87
C TYR A 37 -2.17 15.18 -20.23
N PRO A 38 -2.58 16.46 -20.33
CA PRO A 38 -3.67 17.05 -19.55
C PRO A 38 -5.04 16.53 -20.04
N ASP A 39 -5.10 16.04 -21.27
CA ASP A 39 -6.32 15.67 -22.01
C ASP A 39 -6.20 14.35 -22.80
N HIS A 40 -5.07 13.64 -22.67
CA HIS A 40 -4.84 12.35 -23.32
C HIS A 40 -3.94 11.43 -22.48
N LEU A 41 -3.84 10.17 -22.87
CA LEU A 41 -2.98 9.19 -22.21
C LEU A 41 -1.53 9.31 -22.67
N VAL A 42 -0.63 9.64 -21.74
CA VAL A 42 0.82 9.65 -21.95
C VAL A 42 1.42 8.36 -21.42
N ARG A 43 2.11 7.62 -22.29
CA ARG A 43 2.81 6.38 -21.88
C ARG A 43 4.06 6.75 -21.09
N MET A 44 4.15 6.25 -19.87
CA MET A 44 5.32 6.47 -19.02
C MET A 44 6.49 5.59 -19.46
N PRO A 45 7.74 6.11 -19.38
CA PRO A 45 8.93 5.29 -19.56
C PRO A 45 8.90 4.07 -18.63
N GLY A 46 9.27 2.90 -19.14
CA GLY A 46 9.11 1.65 -18.42
C GLY A 46 10.01 0.53 -18.93
N PRO A 47 9.97 -0.64 -18.29
CA PRO A 47 10.74 -1.80 -18.74
C PRO A 47 10.42 -2.10 -20.22
N GLY A 48 11.43 -2.07 -21.09
CA GLY A 48 11.28 -2.31 -22.53
C GLY A 48 11.20 -1.06 -23.42
N SER A 49 11.10 0.16 -22.87
CA SER A 49 11.29 1.38 -23.68
C SER A 49 12.76 1.56 -24.05
N SER A 50 13.04 1.81 -25.33
CA SER A 50 14.41 2.14 -25.76
C SER A 50 14.82 3.51 -25.19
N LEU A 51 16.12 3.71 -24.95
CA LEU A 51 16.64 4.99 -24.44
C LEU A 51 16.22 6.17 -25.32
N LEU A 52 16.25 5.99 -26.64
CA LEU A 52 15.82 7.01 -27.61
C LEU A 52 14.32 7.32 -27.47
N GLN A 53 13.46 6.30 -27.31
CA GLN A 53 12.03 6.50 -27.11
C GLN A 53 11.75 7.24 -25.80
N THR A 54 12.44 6.88 -24.71
CA THR A 54 12.33 7.58 -23.43
C THR A 54 12.74 9.05 -23.56
N ILE A 55 13.86 9.33 -24.20
CA ILE A 55 14.33 10.72 -24.41
C ILE A 55 13.32 11.49 -25.26
N LEU A 56 12.82 10.91 -26.35
CA LEU A 56 11.82 11.55 -27.21
C LEU A 56 10.53 11.84 -26.43
N SER A 57 10.02 10.91 -25.65
CA SER A 57 8.83 11.13 -24.81
C SER A 57 9.06 12.22 -23.78
N VAL A 58 10.20 12.24 -23.10
CA VAL A 58 10.54 13.29 -22.11
C VAL A 58 10.65 14.68 -22.75
N LEU A 59 11.11 14.76 -24.00
CA LEU A 59 11.26 16.04 -24.71
C LEU A 59 9.96 16.52 -25.39
N SER A 60 9.08 15.60 -25.79
CA SER A 60 7.87 15.92 -26.55
C SER A 60 6.63 16.11 -25.67
N GLU A 61 6.53 15.39 -24.56
CA GLU A 61 5.32 15.37 -23.75
C GLU A 61 5.30 16.49 -22.70
N PRO A 62 4.24 17.32 -22.65
CA PRO A 62 4.13 18.42 -21.69
C PRO A 62 4.21 17.99 -20.23
N ILE A 63 3.86 16.73 -19.93
CA ILE A 63 3.93 16.16 -18.57
C ILE A 63 5.35 16.24 -17.98
N PHE A 64 6.38 16.15 -18.82
CA PHE A 64 7.79 16.16 -18.44
C PHE A 64 8.45 17.54 -18.57
N LYS A 65 7.67 18.59 -18.83
CA LYS A 65 8.22 19.95 -18.97
C LYS A 65 8.91 20.35 -17.66
N GLY A 66 10.20 20.66 -17.77
CA GLY A 66 11.04 21.05 -16.64
C GLY A 66 11.64 19.89 -15.84
N THR A 67 11.34 18.63 -16.17
CA THR A 67 11.89 17.46 -15.46
C THR A 67 13.39 17.32 -15.67
N ILE A 68 13.91 17.54 -16.89
CA ILE A 68 15.35 17.50 -17.19
C ILE A 68 16.10 18.60 -16.42
N SER A 69 15.63 19.84 -16.49
CA SER A 69 16.23 20.96 -15.73
C SER A 69 16.15 20.72 -14.23
N GLY A 70 15.03 20.17 -13.76
CA GLY A 70 14.83 19.75 -12.38
C GLY A 70 15.88 18.75 -11.94
N ALA A 71 16.05 17.66 -12.70
CA ALA A 71 17.03 16.61 -12.41
C ALA A 71 18.49 17.10 -12.45
N LEU A 72 18.85 17.94 -13.43
CA LEU A 72 20.20 18.52 -13.51
C LEU A 72 20.48 19.48 -12.35
N SER A 73 19.51 20.34 -12.00
CA SER A 73 19.66 21.27 -10.88
C SER A 73 19.67 20.58 -9.52
N GLU A 74 18.98 19.45 -9.38
CA GLU A 74 18.86 18.68 -8.13
C GLU A 74 20.22 18.32 -7.54
N VAL A 75 21.20 17.99 -8.39
CA VAL A 75 22.56 17.60 -8.00
C VAL A 75 23.29 18.70 -7.21
N ALA A 76 22.91 19.97 -7.44
CA ALA A 76 23.47 21.15 -6.80
C ALA A 76 22.61 21.70 -5.65
N LYS A 77 21.39 21.17 -5.44
CA LYS A 77 20.51 21.64 -4.36
C LYS A 77 20.97 21.10 -3.00
N PRO A 78 20.99 21.93 -1.95
CA PRO A 78 21.38 21.48 -0.62
C PRO A 78 20.44 20.39 -0.10
N ARG A 79 20.98 19.43 0.66
CA ARG A 79 20.16 18.47 1.41
C ARG A 79 19.22 19.20 2.36
N ARG A 80 18.18 18.50 2.82
CA ARG A 80 17.30 19.00 3.89
C ARG A 80 18.07 19.44 5.15
N PRO A 81 17.55 20.42 5.91
CA PRO A 81 18.08 20.80 7.23
C PRO A 81 18.12 19.62 8.21
N GLU A 82 19.02 19.67 9.20
CA GLU A 82 19.19 18.58 10.16
C GLU A 82 18.06 18.46 11.17
N ASP A 83 17.42 19.58 11.50
CA ASP A 83 16.28 19.67 12.39
C ASP A 83 14.96 19.26 11.72
N LEU A 84 14.93 19.16 10.37
CA LEU A 84 13.75 18.71 9.63
C LEU A 84 13.53 17.21 9.84
N GLN A 85 12.66 16.88 10.79
CA GLN A 85 12.35 15.49 11.13
C GLN A 85 11.48 14.78 10.09
N ASP A 86 10.63 15.50 9.38
CA ASP A 86 9.75 14.98 8.34
C ASP A 86 9.21 16.13 7.46
N GLU A 87 8.85 15.82 6.22
CA GLU A 87 8.12 16.73 5.33
C GLU A 87 7.21 15.91 4.40
N SER A 88 6.29 16.58 3.71
CA SER A 88 5.41 15.89 2.78
C SER A 88 6.14 15.45 1.51
N ILE A 89 5.62 14.41 0.85
CA ILE A 89 6.13 13.94 -0.45
C ILE A 89 6.14 15.08 -1.47
N GLY A 90 5.06 15.87 -1.53
CA GLY A 90 4.93 17.01 -2.43
C GLY A 90 6.00 18.07 -2.16
N SER A 91 6.24 18.43 -0.90
CA SER A 91 7.31 19.38 -0.53
C SER A 91 8.70 18.84 -0.84
N PHE A 92 8.95 17.56 -0.54
CA PHE A 92 10.22 16.88 -0.82
C PHE A 92 10.55 16.91 -2.33
N PHE A 93 9.62 16.46 -3.19
CA PHE A 93 9.85 16.48 -4.63
C PHE A 93 9.87 17.88 -5.22
N THR A 94 9.05 18.82 -4.73
CA THR A 94 9.07 20.21 -5.19
C THR A 94 10.42 20.87 -4.89
N ARG A 95 10.94 20.69 -3.67
CA ARG A 95 12.26 21.20 -3.28
C ARG A 95 13.36 20.61 -4.15
N ARG A 96 13.36 19.28 -4.35
CA ARG A 96 14.44 18.58 -5.10
C ARG A 96 14.34 18.73 -6.61
N PHE A 97 13.16 18.57 -7.22
CA PHE A 97 12.99 18.48 -8.67
C PHE A 97 12.08 19.56 -9.27
N GLY A 98 11.30 20.27 -8.45
CA GLY A 98 10.31 21.25 -8.89
C GLY A 98 8.89 20.68 -8.88
N SER A 99 7.90 21.57 -8.85
CA SER A 99 6.48 21.22 -8.70
C SER A 99 5.94 20.41 -9.87
N ALA A 100 6.43 20.62 -11.10
CA ALA A 100 5.96 19.89 -12.28
C ALA A 100 6.10 18.37 -12.12
N LEU A 101 7.25 17.87 -11.63
CA LEU A 101 7.41 16.43 -11.39
C LEU A 101 6.50 15.95 -10.24
N ALA A 102 6.40 16.74 -9.18
CA ALA A 102 5.57 16.42 -8.02
C ALA A 102 4.09 16.30 -8.43
N ASP A 103 3.56 17.31 -9.12
CA ASP A 103 2.14 17.45 -9.42
C ASP A 103 1.71 16.64 -10.63
N ASN A 104 2.56 16.44 -11.65
CA ASN A 104 2.18 15.74 -12.88
C ASN A 104 2.42 14.23 -12.84
N VAL A 105 3.38 13.75 -12.04
CA VAL A 105 3.80 12.34 -12.06
C VAL A 105 3.68 11.72 -10.67
N VAL A 106 4.35 12.33 -9.69
CA VAL A 106 4.42 11.77 -8.33
C VAL A 106 3.03 11.71 -7.69
N SER A 107 2.20 12.75 -7.87
CA SER A 107 0.82 12.77 -7.38
C SER A 107 0.00 11.61 -7.92
N GLY A 108 0.06 11.33 -9.22
CA GLY A 108 -0.64 10.21 -9.85
C GLY A 108 -0.21 8.86 -9.27
N VAL A 109 1.09 8.65 -9.08
CA VAL A 109 1.61 7.43 -8.43
C VAL A 109 1.03 7.23 -7.04
N PHE A 110 0.99 8.29 -6.22
CA PHE A 110 0.47 8.20 -4.85
C PHE A 110 -1.06 8.20 -4.76
N HIS A 111 -1.77 8.70 -5.77
CA HIS A 111 -3.20 8.41 -5.95
C HIS A 111 -3.41 6.90 -6.19
N GLY A 112 -2.55 6.26 -6.97
CA GLY A 112 -2.63 4.82 -7.25
C GLY A 112 -2.27 3.90 -6.08
N ILE A 113 -1.42 4.34 -5.14
CA ILE A 113 -0.96 3.52 -4.01
C ILE A 113 -1.73 3.85 -2.72
N TYR A 114 -1.87 5.14 -2.41
CA TYR A 114 -2.44 5.62 -1.15
C TYR A 114 -3.82 6.27 -1.32
N ALA A 115 -4.28 6.50 -2.56
CA ALA A 115 -5.44 7.35 -2.84
C ALA A 115 -5.33 8.74 -2.16
N GLY A 116 -4.09 9.19 -1.92
CA GLY A 116 -3.78 10.21 -0.92
C GLY A 116 -3.16 11.47 -1.48
N ASP A 117 -3.21 12.55 -0.70
CA ASP A 117 -2.61 13.84 -1.06
C ASP A 117 -1.10 13.85 -0.78
N ILE A 118 -0.27 13.95 -1.83
CA ILE A 118 1.19 14.02 -1.68
C ILE A 118 1.66 15.19 -0.80
N TYR A 119 0.90 16.27 -0.65
CA TYR A 119 1.26 17.39 0.23
C TYR A 119 0.89 17.16 1.70
N LYS A 120 0.14 16.09 2.01
CA LYS A 120 -0.16 15.64 3.37
C LYS A 120 0.67 14.41 3.77
N LEU A 121 0.91 13.51 2.81
CA LEU A 121 1.64 12.25 3.00
C LEU A 121 3.13 12.46 3.32
N SER A 122 3.65 11.72 4.31
CA SER A 122 5.03 11.80 4.80
C SER A 122 6.04 11.19 3.83
N ALA A 123 7.07 11.96 3.45
CA ALA A 123 8.19 11.45 2.67
C ALA A 123 9.05 10.47 3.49
N ARG A 124 9.25 10.73 4.79
CA ARG A 124 10.05 9.86 5.65
C ARG A 124 9.43 8.47 5.84
N ALA A 125 8.11 8.41 6.05
CA ALA A 125 7.40 7.16 6.29
C ALA A 125 7.22 6.34 5.00
N ILE A 126 6.87 6.98 3.89
CA ILE A 126 6.44 6.30 2.65
C ILE A 126 7.60 6.10 1.67
N LEU A 127 8.58 7.00 1.66
CA LEU A 127 9.76 6.95 0.80
C LEU A 127 11.07 6.84 1.61
N PRO A 128 11.17 5.89 2.57
CA PRO A 128 12.26 5.85 3.53
C PRO A 128 13.63 5.70 2.84
N SER A 129 13.71 4.96 1.73
CA SER A 129 14.97 4.80 0.98
C SER A 129 15.42 6.09 0.32
N LEU A 130 14.52 6.83 -0.34
CA LEU A 130 14.85 8.13 -0.94
C LEU A 130 15.20 9.17 0.13
N TRP A 131 14.53 9.12 1.28
CA TRP A 131 14.85 9.92 2.46
C TRP A 131 16.28 9.66 2.96
N ALA A 132 16.72 8.39 3.00
CA ALA A 132 18.09 8.03 3.37
C ALA A 132 19.13 8.43 2.31
N ILE A 133 18.81 8.25 1.02
CA ILE A 133 19.68 8.62 -0.10
C ILE A 133 19.96 10.12 -0.11
N GLU A 134 18.92 10.96 0.00
CA GLU A 134 19.13 12.42 0.02
C GLU A 134 20.10 12.82 1.15
N TRP A 135 19.97 12.20 2.33
CA TRP A 135 20.81 12.51 3.47
C TRP A 135 22.28 12.16 3.25
N ARG A 136 22.54 10.95 2.75
CA ARG A 136 23.90 10.45 2.56
C ARG A 136 24.60 11.13 1.38
N ASN A 137 23.90 11.27 0.25
CA ASN A 137 24.51 11.66 -1.01
C ASN A 137 24.38 13.16 -1.30
N ASN A 138 23.67 13.91 -0.44
CA ASN A 138 23.22 15.30 -0.67
C ASN A 138 22.38 15.48 -1.95
N SER A 139 22.02 14.38 -2.62
CA SER A 139 21.30 14.35 -3.89
C SER A 139 20.74 12.96 -4.14
N ILE A 140 19.48 12.93 -4.56
CA ILE A 140 18.78 11.70 -4.95
C ILE A 140 19.37 11.17 -6.24
N MET A 141 19.61 12.04 -7.23
CA MET A 141 20.16 11.62 -8.52
C MET A 141 21.56 11.01 -8.38
N LYS A 142 22.42 11.58 -7.52
CA LYS A 142 23.75 11.00 -7.24
C LYS A 142 23.65 9.60 -6.63
N GLY A 143 22.77 9.40 -5.65
CA GLY A 143 22.63 8.09 -5.02
C GLY A 143 21.95 7.05 -5.91
N LEU A 144 20.97 7.44 -6.72
CA LEU A 144 20.38 6.54 -7.73
C LEU A 144 21.38 6.16 -8.82
N LEU A 145 22.25 7.08 -9.25
CA LEU A 145 23.33 6.78 -10.17
C LEU A 145 24.36 5.83 -9.54
N GLU A 146 24.74 6.07 -8.27
CA GLU A 146 25.61 5.19 -7.51
C GLU A 146 25.05 3.76 -7.45
N GLU A 147 23.76 3.59 -7.14
CA GLU A 147 23.09 2.29 -7.18
C GLU A 147 23.10 1.67 -8.59
N ALA A 148 22.79 2.44 -9.62
CA ALA A 148 22.72 1.96 -11.00
C ALA A 148 24.07 1.48 -11.57
N ILE A 149 25.20 1.99 -11.06
CA ILE A 149 26.55 1.57 -11.46
C ILE A 149 27.13 0.48 -10.54
N GLY A 150 26.30 -0.17 -9.71
CA GLY A 150 26.69 -1.25 -8.81
C GLY A 150 27.32 -0.79 -7.49
N GLY A 151 27.20 0.50 -7.17
CA GLY A 151 27.66 1.09 -5.90
C GLY A 151 26.73 0.77 -4.73
N MET A 152 26.80 1.61 -3.69
CA MET A 152 26.03 1.37 -2.46
C MET A 152 24.57 1.75 -2.60
N ARG A 153 23.68 0.87 -2.14
CA ARG A 153 22.26 1.13 -1.98
C ARG A 153 21.81 0.98 -0.53
N PRO A 154 20.82 1.76 -0.08
CA PRO A 154 20.29 1.62 1.27
C PRO A 154 19.37 0.40 1.36
N ILE A 155 19.53 -0.37 2.43
CA ILE A 155 18.60 -1.42 2.82
C ILE A 155 18.40 -1.33 4.33
N ALA A 156 17.16 -1.48 4.79
CA ALA A 156 16.90 -1.52 6.22
C ALA A 156 17.65 -2.71 6.83
N THR A 157 18.29 -2.54 7.98
CA THR A 157 19.06 -3.63 8.60
C THR A 157 18.17 -4.85 8.89
N SER A 158 16.92 -4.63 9.31
CA SER A 158 15.93 -5.70 9.50
C SER A 158 15.60 -6.44 8.21
N ASP A 159 15.61 -5.76 7.06
CA ASP A 159 15.40 -6.37 5.75
C ASP A 159 16.58 -7.25 5.35
N LEU A 160 17.81 -6.83 5.65
CA LEU A 160 18.99 -7.65 5.41
C LEU A 160 18.98 -8.93 6.23
N ASP A 161 18.68 -8.84 7.52
CA ASP A 161 18.63 -10.00 8.41
C ASP A 161 17.57 -10.99 7.96
N LEU A 162 16.43 -10.48 7.50
CA LEU A 162 15.37 -11.28 6.88
C LEU A 162 15.84 -11.95 5.59
N ILE A 163 16.51 -11.23 4.68
CA ILE A 163 17.03 -11.82 3.43
C ILE A 163 18.02 -12.94 3.74
N LYS A 164 18.96 -12.73 4.65
CA LYS A 164 19.93 -13.75 5.07
C LYS A 164 19.23 -14.98 5.65
N THR A 165 18.18 -14.76 6.47
CA THR A 165 17.38 -15.84 7.05
C THR A 165 16.58 -16.62 5.99
N LEU A 166 16.06 -15.94 4.97
CA LEU A 166 15.30 -16.59 3.89
C LEU A 166 16.22 -17.32 2.91
N GLN A 167 17.43 -16.81 2.66
CA GLN A 167 18.42 -17.46 1.79
C GLN A 167 18.98 -18.75 2.39
N SER A 168 19.02 -18.88 3.72
CA SER A 168 19.44 -20.10 4.39
C SER A 168 18.36 -21.19 4.41
N GLN A 169 17.11 -20.86 4.02
CA GLN A 169 16.03 -21.83 3.89
C GLN A 169 15.94 -22.32 2.43
N PRO A 170 15.80 -23.63 2.18
CA PRO A 170 15.57 -24.13 0.84
C PRO A 170 14.20 -23.63 0.38
N ILE A 171 14.20 -22.63 -0.49
CA ILE A 171 13.03 -22.23 -1.26
C ILE A 171 12.82 -23.32 -2.33
N THR A 172 12.27 -24.46 -1.92
CA THR A 172 11.96 -25.59 -2.80
C THR A 172 10.67 -25.31 -3.56
N SER A 173 10.78 -24.62 -4.70
CA SER A 173 10.02 -24.91 -5.93
C SER A 173 10.52 -24.04 -7.08
N ASP A 174 10.60 -24.61 -8.30
CA ASP A 174 10.93 -23.88 -9.53
C ASP A 174 9.95 -22.71 -9.80
N LYS A 175 8.71 -22.83 -9.33
CA LYS A 175 7.66 -21.81 -9.45
C LYS A 175 7.96 -20.56 -8.61
N LEU A 176 8.66 -20.70 -7.48
CA LEU A 176 9.00 -19.57 -6.62
C LEU A 176 10.18 -18.74 -7.18
N GLU A 177 11.10 -19.36 -7.91
CA GLU A 177 12.10 -18.63 -8.72
C GLU A 177 11.47 -17.87 -9.90
N VAL A 178 10.40 -18.40 -10.49
CA VAL A 178 9.60 -17.67 -11.51
C VAL A 178 8.83 -16.51 -10.87
N ALA A 179 8.30 -16.67 -9.65
CA ALA A 179 7.65 -15.59 -8.90
C ALA A 179 8.59 -14.41 -8.65
N LYS A 180 9.88 -14.65 -8.36
CA LYS A 180 10.92 -13.61 -8.25
C LYS A 180 11.13 -12.81 -9.54
N LYS A 181 10.80 -13.40 -10.70
CA LYS A 181 10.92 -12.77 -12.03
C LYS A 181 9.63 -12.10 -12.51
N SER A 182 8.51 -12.28 -11.80
CA SER A 182 7.23 -11.65 -12.12
C SER A 182 7.23 -10.15 -11.79
N SER A 183 6.36 -9.39 -12.45
CA SER A 183 6.15 -7.95 -12.16
C SER A 183 5.04 -7.73 -11.14
N VAL A 184 3.96 -8.50 -11.26
CA VAL A 184 2.78 -8.56 -10.41
C VAL A 184 2.26 -10.01 -10.47
N TYR A 185 1.59 -10.47 -9.42
CA TYR A 185 0.86 -11.74 -9.43
C TYR A 185 -0.49 -11.60 -8.73
N THR A 186 -1.41 -12.50 -9.07
CA THR A 186 -2.75 -12.66 -8.47
C THR A 186 -3.09 -14.17 -8.44
N PHE A 187 -4.32 -14.55 -8.11
CA PHE A 187 -4.79 -15.94 -8.20
C PHE A 187 -5.92 -16.08 -9.22
N LYS A 188 -6.18 -17.30 -9.71
CA LYS A 188 -7.22 -17.60 -10.70
C LYS A 188 -8.59 -17.02 -10.34
N GLY A 189 -9.01 -17.12 -9.08
CA GLY A 189 -10.24 -16.57 -8.52
C GLY A 189 -10.07 -15.23 -7.81
N GLY A 190 -8.94 -14.54 -8.02
CA GLY A 190 -8.66 -13.24 -7.41
C GLY A 190 -7.95 -13.32 -6.07
N ILE A 191 -7.56 -12.15 -5.54
CA ILE A 191 -6.76 -12.05 -4.32
C ILE A 191 -7.49 -12.56 -3.06
N GLY A 192 -8.82 -12.64 -3.11
CA GLY A 192 -9.66 -13.19 -2.03
C GLY A 192 -9.32 -14.64 -1.68
N GLU A 193 -8.86 -15.44 -2.65
CA GLU A 193 -8.46 -16.83 -2.40
C GLU A 193 -7.41 -16.98 -1.28
N LEU A 194 -6.56 -15.97 -1.10
CA LEU A 194 -5.56 -15.98 -0.03
C LEU A 194 -6.21 -15.94 1.36
N ALA A 195 -7.23 -15.10 1.53
CA ALA A 195 -7.97 -14.99 2.78
C ALA A 195 -8.84 -16.23 3.01
N ASP A 196 -9.59 -16.66 1.99
CA ASP A 196 -10.47 -17.84 2.06
C ASP A 196 -9.70 -19.11 2.43
N LYS A 197 -8.49 -19.31 1.85
CA LYS A 197 -7.64 -20.46 2.20
C LYS A 197 -6.99 -20.35 3.56
N LEU A 198 -6.65 -19.14 4.00
CA LEU A 198 -6.13 -18.94 5.34
C LEU A 198 -7.20 -19.28 6.38
N GLU A 199 -8.42 -18.78 6.18
CA GLU A 199 -9.57 -19.08 7.04
C GLU A 199 -9.87 -20.58 7.10
N ALA A 200 -10.03 -21.23 5.94
CA ALA A 200 -10.30 -22.68 5.90
C ALA A 200 -9.23 -23.49 6.64
N LYS A 201 -7.94 -23.13 6.50
CA LYS A 201 -6.85 -23.82 7.20
C LYS A 201 -6.84 -23.56 8.71
N LEU A 202 -7.28 -22.38 9.14
CA LEU A 202 -7.42 -22.06 10.55
C LEU A 202 -8.62 -22.78 11.16
N ASP A 203 -9.72 -22.91 10.44
CA ASP A 203 -10.92 -23.65 10.89
C ASP A 203 -10.65 -25.16 11.05
N GLU A 204 -9.74 -25.72 10.25
CA GLU A 204 -9.25 -27.11 10.40
C GLU A 204 -8.37 -27.32 11.65
N SER A 205 -7.96 -26.27 12.36
CA SER A 205 -7.03 -26.35 13.49
C SER A 205 -7.76 -26.35 14.84
N ASP A 206 -7.63 -27.44 15.63
CA ASP A 206 -8.30 -27.62 16.94
C ASP A 206 -7.96 -26.53 17.99
N ASN A 207 -6.89 -25.77 17.78
CA ASN A 207 -6.42 -24.72 18.70
C ASN A 207 -6.79 -23.30 18.24
N VAL A 208 -7.66 -23.16 17.23
CA VAL A 208 -8.11 -21.87 16.72
C VAL A 208 -9.63 -21.77 16.85
N LEU A 209 -10.10 -20.63 17.35
CA LEU A 209 -11.50 -20.29 17.41
C LEU A 209 -11.72 -19.01 16.60
N ILE A 210 -12.55 -19.09 15.57
CA ILE A 210 -12.95 -17.95 14.74
C ILE A 210 -14.35 -17.50 15.18
N LEU A 211 -14.46 -16.26 15.63
CA LEU A 211 -15.72 -15.64 16.03
C LEU A 211 -16.09 -14.55 15.02
N GLU A 212 -16.98 -14.89 14.10
CA GLU A 212 -17.56 -13.92 13.16
C GLU A 212 -18.63 -13.06 13.85
N ASN A 213 -19.00 -11.95 13.20
CA ASN A 213 -20.08 -11.06 13.66
C ASN A 213 -19.96 -10.63 15.13
N THR A 214 -18.72 -10.54 15.61
CA THR A 214 -18.39 -10.27 17.02
C THR A 214 -17.50 -9.03 17.11
N ASP A 215 -18.07 -7.93 17.59
CA ASP A 215 -17.38 -6.66 17.70
C ASP A 215 -16.63 -6.55 19.02
N VAL A 216 -15.35 -6.19 18.97
CA VAL A 216 -14.57 -5.88 20.17
C VAL A 216 -14.91 -4.47 20.66
N GLY A 217 -15.40 -4.37 21.91
CA GLY A 217 -15.88 -3.13 22.50
C GLY A 217 -14.94 -2.45 23.50
N GLN A 218 -14.15 -3.21 24.27
CA GLN A 218 -13.20 -2.67 25.23
C GLN A 218 -12.00 -3.60 25.43
N ILE A 219 -10.83 -3.02 25.67
CA ILE A 219 -9.60 -3.73 26.04
C ILE A 219 -9.06 -3.13 27.34
N ARG A 220 -8.76 -3.96 28.34
CA ARG A 220 -8.17 -3.54 29.62
C ARG A 220 -7.25 -4.60 30.22
N ILE A 221 -6.27 -4.17 31.00
CA ILE A 221 -5.50 -5.09 31.85
C ILE A 221 -6.33 -5.38 33.10
N VAL A 222 -6.41 -6.65 33.48
CA VAL A 222 -7.07 -7.13 34.70
C VAL A 222 -6.11 -7.99 35.51
N SER A 223 -6.19 -7.90 36.84
CA SER A 223 -5.48 -8.79 37.74
C SER A 223 -6.36 -10.00 38.05
N THR A 224 -5.87 -11.20 37.74
CA THR A 224 -6.53 -12.48 38.03
C THR A 224 -5.73 -13.26 39.06
N ALA A 225 -6.30 -14.33 39.61
CA ALA A 225 -5.57 -15.24 40.51
C ALA A 225 -4.32 -15.88 39.86
N ALA A 226 -4.29 -15.97 38.52
CA ALA A 226 -3.17 -16.51 37.74
C ALA A 226 -2.17 -15.42 37.27
N GLY A 227 -2.34 -14.17 37.70
CA GLY A 227 -1.53 -13.03 37.27
C GLY A 227 -2.32 -12.01 36.44
N GLU A 228 -1.61 -11.04 35.88
CA GLU A 228 -2.23 -10.03 35.01
C GLU A 228 -2.60 -10.64 33.64
N LYS A 229 -3.80 -10.34 33.17
CA LYS A 229 -4.31 -10.71 31.84
C LYS A 229 -4.79 -9.47 31.11
N ILE A 230 -5.02 -9.60 29.82
CA ILE A 230 -5.75 -8.61 29.04
C ILE A 230 -7.17 -9.13 28.78
N GLN A 231 -8.15 -8.39 29.27
CA GLN A 231 -9.55 -8.71 29.09
C GLN A 231 -10.10 -7.93 27.90
N ILE A 232 -10.80 -8.67 27.03
CA ILE A 232 -11.51 -8.15 25.88
C ILE A 232 -13.00 -8.35 26.11
N ASN A 233 -13.75 -7.26 26.01
CA ASN A 233 -15.19 -7.31 25.94
C ASN A 233 -15.62 -7.43 24.47
N ALA A 234 -16.34 -8.49 24.13
CA ALA A 234 -16.81 -8.75 22.77
C ALA A 234 -18.34 -8.81 22.73
N LYS A 235 -18.94 -8.22 21.70
CA LYS A 235 -20.39 -8.12 21.52
C LYS A 235 -20.82 -8.81 20.24
N GLU A 236 -21.68 -9.81 20.37
CA GLU A 236 -22.24 -10.54 19.24
C GLU A 236 -23.36 -9.73 18.56
N ALA A 237 -23.38 -9.72 17.23
CA ALA A 237 -24.39 -8.98 16.47
C ALA A 237 -25.80 -9.59 16.56
N SER A 238 -25.90 -10.91 16.73
CA SER A 238 -27.15 -11.69 16.66
C SER A 238 -28.07 -11.46 17.86
N ASN A 239 -27.53 -11.53 19.08
CA ASN A 239 -28.24 -11.44 20.36
C ASN A 239 -27.90 -10.15 21.13
N ARG A 240 -26.90 -9.38 20.69
CA ARG A 240 -26.31 -8.23 21.41
C ARG A 240 -25.78 -8.60 22.79
N GLU A 241 -25.56 -9.89 23.05
CA GLU A 241 -24.90 -10.40 24.24
C GLU A 241 -23.44 -9.95 24.24
N THR A 242 -22.90 -9.80 25.44
CA THR A 242 -21.59 -9.23 25.65
C THR A 242 -20.82 -10.19 26.55
N THR A 243 -19.71 -10.71 26.04
CA THR A 243 -18.89 -11.74 26.68
C THR A 243 -17.51 -11.16 26.96
N ASP A 244 -17.00 -11.39 28.16
CA ASP A 244 -15.64 -11.04 28.54
C ASP A 244 -14.71 -12.25 28.31
N TYR A 245 -13.63 -12.01 27.57
CA TYR A 245 -12.58 -12.99 27.30
C TYR A 245 -11.27 -12.55 27.92
N ASP A 246 -10.61 -13.44 28.65
CA ASP A 246 -9.32 -13.17 29.29
C ASP A 246 -8.18 -13.85 28.53
N PHE A 247 -7.23 -13.06 28.05
CA PHE A 247 -6.07 -13.54 27.29
C PHE A 247 -4.75 -13.18 27.97
N ASP A 248 -3.71 -13.99 27.73
CA ASP A 248 -2.35 -13.64 28.16
C ASP A 248 -1.72 -12.57 27.25
N HIS A 249 -2.03 -12.65 25.95
CA HIS A 249 -1.56 -11.75 24.92
C HIS A 249 -2.67 -11.45 23.90
N VAL A 250 -2.66 -10.24 23.35
CA VAL A 250 -3.58 -9.79 22.30
C VAL A 250 -2.77 -9.10 21.21
N VAL A 251 -3.07 -9.45 19.95
CA VAL A 251 -2.57 -8.76 18.77
C VAL A 251 -3.75 -8.04 18.11
N SER A 252 -3.72 -6.72 18.10
CA SER A 252 -4.73 -5.91 17.44
C SER A 252 -4.39 -5.72 15.96
N THR A 253 -5.28 -6.22 15.09
CA THR A 253 -5.22 -6.03 13.63
C THR A 253 -6.26 -5.04 13.10
N ILE A 254 -7.05 -4.44 13.98
CA ILE A 254 -8.06 -3.44 13.64
C ILE A 254 -7.44 -2.05 13.38
N PRO A 255 -8.17 -1.11 12.76
CA PRO A 255 -7.71 0.26 12.56
C PRO A 255 -7.23 0.93 13.86
N GLY A 256 -6.12 1.66 13.78
CA GLY A 256 -5.47 2.26 14.96
C GLY A 256 -6.38 3.19 15.77
N ASN A 257 -7.26 3.95 15.10
CA ASN A 257 -8.21 4.84 15.75
C ASN A 257 -9.30 4.07 16.52
N LYS A 258 -9.77 2.94 15.98
CA LYS A 258 -10.70 2.03 16.67
C LYS A 258 -10.01 1.41 17.89
N LEU A 259 -8.77 0.95 17.74
CA LEU A 259 -7.96 0.45 18.86
C LEU A 259 -7.80 1.52 19.96
N ALA A 260 -7.45 2.76 19.59
CA ALA A 260 -7.36 3.86 20.54
C ALA A 260 -8.67 4.04 21.30
N SER A 261 -9.81 4.09 20.60
CA SER A 261 -11.12 4.28 21.21
C SER A 261 -11.47 3.20 22.25
N ILE A 262 -11.20 1.92 21.94
CA ILE A 262 -11.53 0.80 22.84
C ILE A 262 -10.51 0.61 23.98
N ALA A 263 -9.28 1.12 23.83
CA ALA A 263 -8.23 1.10 24.85
C ALA A 263 -8.23 2.34 25.76
N SER A 264 -8.74 3.48 25.30
CA SER A 264 -8.70 4.79 25.98
C SER A 264 -9.66 4.95 27.18
N ARG A 265 -10.30 3.87 27.66
CA ARG A 265 -11.20 3.93 28.83
C ARG A 265 -10.50 3.74 30.17
N SER A 266 -9.16 3.71 30.20
CA SER A 266 -8.36 3.75 31.43
C SER A 266 -7.26 4.83 31.32
N PRO A 267 -7.04 5.65 32.37
CA PRO A 267 -6.00 6.70 32.39
C PRO A 267 -4.57 6.18 32.14
N ILE A 268 -4.31 4.91 32.42
CA ILE A 268 -2.97 4.29 32.40
C ILE A 268 -2.61 3.73 31.01
N THR A 269 -3.61 3.45 30.17
CA THR A 269 -3.43 2.68 28.90
C THR A 269 -3.84 3.47 27.65
N SER A 270 -3.84 4.80 27.71
CA SER A 270 -4.33 5.64 26.62
C SER A 270 -3.40 5.59 25.39
N LEU A 271 -3.89 4.97 24.31
CA LEU A 271 -3.24 4.91 23.00
C LEU A 271 -3.58 6.14 22.12
N SER A 272 -3.59 7.34 22.72
CA SER A 272 -3.98 8.57 22.04
C SER A 272 -3.24 8.91 20.74
N PRO A 273 -1.96 8.51 20.50
CA PRO A 273 -1.32 8.77 19.21
C PRO A 273 -2.00 8.05 18.05
N LEU A 274 -2.63 6.90 18.32
CA LEU A 274 -3.34 6.11 17.32
C LEU A 274 -4.73 6.68 16.97
N SER A 275 -5.31 7.55 17.82
CA SER A 275 -6.61 8.17 17.54
C SER A 275 -6.58 9.10 16.32
N ARG A 276 -5.39 9.58 15.96
CA ARG A 276 -5.13 10.44 14.78
C ARG A 276 -4.85 9.67 13.51
N THR A 277 -4.92 8.33 13.54
CA THR A 277 -4.83 7.54 12.30
C THR A 277 -6.09 7.79 11.48
N SER A 278 -5.91 8.25 10.24
CA SER A 278 -6.98 8.49 9.28
C SER A 278 -6.84 7.55 8.10
N ALA A 279 -7.94 7.28 7.42
CA ALA A 279 -7.97 6.50 6.20
C ALA A 279 -8.98 7.12 5.23
N VAL A 280 -8.64 7.14 3.94
CA VAL A 280 -9.51 7.68 2.89
C VAL A 280 -10.57 6.66 2.48
N THR A 281 -11.66 7.16 1.90
CA THR A 281 -12.73 6.37 1.30
C THR A 281 -12.55 6.32 -0.21
N VAL A 282 -12.65 5.14 -0.81
CA VAL A 282 -12.53 4.94 -2.26
C VAL A 282 -13.73 4.18 -2.77
N MET A 283 -14.34 4.66 -3.86
CA MET A 283 -15.33 3.88 -4.60
C MET A 283 -14.65 3.12 -5.73
N VAL A 284 -14.93 1.82 -5.79
CA VAL A 284 -14.42 0.91 -6.82
C VAL A 284 -15.58 0.56 -7.75
N VAL A 285 -15.45 0.90 -9.02
CA VAL A 285 -16.46 0.64 -10.06
C VAL A 285 -15.87 -0.31 -11.08
N ASN A 286 -16.35 -1.56 -11.08
CA ASN A 286 -15.94 -2.59 -12.03
C ASN A 286 -16.94 -2.61 -13.18
N LEU A 287 -16.46 -2.54 -14.42
CA LEU A 287 -17.29 -2.57 -15.62
C LEU A 287 -16.81 -3.66 -16.57
N PHE A 288 -17.76 -4.41 -17.13
CA PHE A 288 -17.49 -5.43 -18.14
C PHE A 288 -18.22 -5.09 -19.45
N PHE A 289 -17.48 -5.05 -20.54
CA PHE A 289 -17.97 -4.82 -21.89
C PHE A 289 -17.85 -6.11 -22.71
N SER A 290 -18.86 -6.39 -23.55
CA SER A 290 -18.85 -7.60 -24.37
C SER A 290 -17.81 -7.50 -25.50
N ASN A 291 -17.51 -6.28 -25.95
CA ASN A 291 -16.49 -6.03 -26.96
C ASN A 291 -15.08 -6.14 -26.35
N PRO A 292 -14.25 -7.13 -26.77
CA PRO A 292 -12.90 -7.31 -26.24
C PRO A 292 -11.87 -6.29 -26.76
N LYS A 293 -12.25 -5.42 -27.71
CA LYS A 293 -11.38 -4.42 -28.35
C LYS A 293 -11.87 -3.00 -28.12
N ILE A 294 -12.59 -2.77 -27.02
CA ILE A 294 -13.21 -1.47 -26.75
C ILE A 294 -12.20 -0.41 -26.31
N LEU A 295 -11.04 -0.81 -25.78
CA LEU A 295 -10.00 0.11 -25.32
C LEU A 295 -9.11 0.59 -26.47
N PRO A 296 -8.76 1.89 -26.52
CA PRO A 296 -7.90 2.44 -27.58
C PRO A 296 -6.42 2.09 -27.39
N VAL A 297 -6.02 1.70 -26.17
CA VAL A 297 -4.65 1.33 -25.81
C VAL A 297 -4.66 0.12 -24.87
N HIS A 298 -3.55 -0.59 -24.83
CA HIS A 298 -3.34 -1.75 -23.96
C HIS A 298 -2.22 -1.51 -22.95
N GLY A 299 -2.38 -2.01 -21.74
CA GLY A 299 -1.44 -1.83 -20.64
C GLY A 299 -2.04 -2.13 -19.27
N PHE A 300 -1.36 -1.74 -18.20
CA PHE A 300 -1.91 -1.95 -16.85
C PHE A 300 -3.13 -1.06 -16.60
N GLY A 301 -3.15 0.13 -17.19
CA GLY A 301 -4.11 1.17 -16.89
C GLY A 301 -3.44 2.55 -16.85
N TYR A 302 -4.16 3.52 -16.30
CA TYR A 302 -3.67 4.89 -16.17
C TYR A 302 -4.03 5.53 -14.83
N LEU A 303 -3.22 6.51 -14.43
CA LEU A 303 -3.41 7.30 -13.22
C LEU A 303 -3.75 8.75 -13.59
N LEU A 304 -4.54 9.41 -12.73
CA LEU A 304 -4.88 10.82 -12.88
C LEU A 304 -4.11 11.64 -11.84
N PRO A 305 -3.11 12.44 -12.25
CA PRO A 305 -2.36 13.29 -11.35
C PRO A 305 -3.18 14.50 -10.91
N ARG A 306 -2.72 15.16 -9.84
CA ARG A 306 -3.34 16.38 -9.30
C ARG A 306 -3.46 17.50 -10.34
N SER A 307 -2.52 17.57 -11.28
CA SER A 307 -2.49 18.62 -12.29
C SER A 307 -3.50 18.47 -13.43
N VAL A 308 -4.26 17.35 -13.48
CA VAL A 308 -5.39 17.22 -14.41
C VAL A 308 -6.44 18.28 -14.06
N PRO A 309 -6.86 19.13 -15.01
CA PRO A 309 -7.89 20.13 -14.78
C PRO A 309 -9.21 19.51 -14.31
N PHE A 310 -9.98 20.27 -13.53
CA PHE A 310 -11.25 19.78 -12.98
C PHE A 310 -12.24 19.40 -14.08
N GLU A 311 -12.23 20.09 -15.22
CA GLU A 311 -13.09 19.82 -16.37
C GLU A 311 -12.82 18.44 -17.00
N GLN A 312 -11.60 17.93 -16.84
CA GLN A 312 -11.21 16.60 -17.29
C GLN A 312 -11.42 15.53 -16.22
N ASN A 313 -11.46 15.90 -14.94
CA ASN A 313 -11.66 14.96 -13.83
C ASN A 313 -12.68 15.46 -12.79
N PRO A 314 -13.93 15.78 -13.18
CA PRO A 314 -14.94 16.26 -12.25
C PRO A 314 -15.35 15.19 -11.23
N GLU A 315 -15.21 13.92 -11.61
CA GLU A 315 -15.55 12.75 -10.78
C GLU A 315 -14.51 12.47 -9.69
N ARG A 316 -13.37 13.19 -9.71
CA ARG A 316 -12.24 12.97 -8.79
C ARG A 316 -11.72 11.53 -8.84
N ALA A 317 -11.60 11.00 -10.05
CA ALA A 317 -10.99 9.71 -10.31
C ALA A 317 -9.50 9.73 -9.96
N LEU A 318 -9.03 8.60 -9.42
CA LEU A 318 -7.63 8.35 -9.06
C LEU A 318 -6.89 7.61 -10.18
N GLY A 319 -7.59 6.72 -10.87
CA GLY A 319 -7.04 5.85 -11.90
C GLY A 319 -8.06 4.89 -12.49
N VAL A 320 -7.65 4.23 -13.57
CA VAL A 320 -8.39 3.13 -14.19
C VAL A 320 -7.42 1.98 -14.45
N VAL A 321 -7.80 0.77 -14.04
CA VAL A 321 -7.08 -0.47 -14.33
C VAL A 321 -7.73 -1.15 -15.52
N PHE A 322 -6.90 -1.62 -16.47
CA PHE A 322 -7.36 -2.45 -17.59
C PHE A 322 -7.23 -3.92 -17.18
N ASP A 323 -8.21 -4.42 -16.42
CA ASP A 323 -8.10 -5.72 -15.74
C ASP A 323 -7.85 -6.87 -16.71
N SER A 324 -8.49 -6.86 -17.89
CA SER A 324 -8.29 -7.89 -18.91
C SER A 324 -6.84 -7.96 -19.43
N ASP A 325 -6.08 -6.86 -19.38
CA ASP A 325 -4.65 -6.86 -19.70
C ASP A 325 -3.79 -7.19 -18.46
N ALA A 326 -4.21 -6.74 -17.28
CA ALA A 326 -3.44 -6.84 -16.03
C ALA A 326 -3.48 -8.23 -15.37
N SER A 327 -4.58 -8.97 -15.51
CA SER A 327 -4.81 -10.27 -14.86
C SER A 327 -5.28 -11.37 -15.83
N ILE A 328 -4.52 -11.54 -16.93
CA ILE A 328 -4.75 -12.58 -17.94
C ILE A 328 -4.87 -13.96 -17.27
N GLY A 329 -5.96 -14.67 -17.58
CA GLY A 329 -6.27 -16.01 -17.06
C GLY A 329 -7.30 -16.05 -15.93
N GLN A 330 -7.86 -14.91 -15.53
CA GLN A 330 -9.00 -14.83 -14.59
C GLN A 330 -10.38 -14.82 -15.26
N ASP A 331 -10.43 -14.56 -16.57
CA ASP A 331 -11.68 -14.35 -17.30
C ASP A 331 -12.11 -15.63 -18.04
N ASP A 332 -13.35 -16.09 -17.80
CA ASP A 332 -13.94 -17.26 -18.47
C ASP A 332 -14.74 -16.90 -19.74
N VAL A 333 -14.96 -15.60 -19.98
CA VAL A 333 -15.71 -15.08 -21.14
C VAL A 333 -14.90 -14.02 -21.88
N PRO A 334 -14.99 -13.96 -23.22
CA PRO A 334 -14.33 -12.89 -23.97
C PRO A 334 -15.02 -11.55 -23.70
N GLY A 335 -14.22 -10.51 -23.50
CA GLY A 335 -14.70 -9.15 -23.30
C GLY A 335 -13.59 -8.26 -22.74
N THR A 336 -13.97 -7.06 -22.31
CA THR A 336 -13.05 -6.13 -21.64
C THR A 336 -13.57 -5.83 -20.25
N LYS A 337 -12.74 -6.05 -19.24
CA LYS A 337 -12.96 -5.68 -17.85
C LYS A 337 -12.07 -4.49 -17.49
N VAL A 338 -12.67 -3.47 -16.88
CA VAL A 338 -11.97 -2.30 -16.34
C VAL A 338 -12.46 -1.95 -14.95
N THR A 339 -11.56 -1.42 -14.13
CA THR A 339 -11.85 -0.95 -12.78
C THR A 339 -11.52 0.51 -12.66
N VAL A 340 -12.53 1.34 -12.40
CA VAL A 340 -12.39 2.77 -12.13
C VAL A 340 -12.35 2.99 -10.62
N MET A 341 -11.35 3.73 -10.15
CA MET A 341 -11.21 4.12 -8.74
C MET A 341 -11.53 5.60 -8.57
N LEU A 342 -12.55 5.91 -7.77
CA LEU A 342 -13.02 7.28 -7.52
C LEU A 342 -12.81 7.66 -6.05
N GLY A 343 -12.57 8.95 -5.79
CA GLY A 343 -12.51 9.50 -4.45
C GLY A 343 -11.12 9.61 -3.88
N GLY A 344 -10.84 8.87 -2.80
CA GLY A 344 -9.65 9.06 -2.00
C GLY A 344 -9.68 10.40 -1.26
N HIS A 345 -8.53 11.04 -1.11
CA HIS A 345 -8.40 12.34 -0.42
C HIS A 345 -9.22 13.47 -1.05
N TRP A 346 -9.67 13.33 -2.31
CA TRP A 346 -10.54 14.30 -2.95
C TRP A 346 -11.93 14.38 -2.34
N TRP A 347 -12.36 13.33 -1.65
CA TRP A 347 -13.65 13.25 -0.96
C TRP A 347 -13.53 13.43 0.57
N ASP A 348 -12.36 13.83 1.09
CA ASP A 348 -12.17 14.07 2.53
C ASP A 348 -13.16 15.11 3.08
N ASP A 349 -13.50 16.12 2.28
CA ASP A 349 -14.38 17.24 2.64
C ASP A 349 -15.83 17.07 2.11
N PHE A 350 -16.21 15.87 1.65
CA PHE A 350 -17.57 15.62 1.17
C PHE A 350 -18.52 15.35 2.34
N ASP A 351 -19.68 16.01 2.34
CA ASP A 351 -20.75 15.77 3.34
C ASP A 351 -21.40 14.39 3.17
N ALA A 352 -21.52 13.93 1.91
CA ALA A 352 -22.06 12.63 1.54
C ALA A 352 -21.27 12.07 0.35
N TYR A 353 -21.11 10.75 0.32
CA TYR A 353 -20.48 10.06 -0.82
C TYR A 353 -21.54 9.69 -1.86
N PRO A 354 -21.15 9.61 -3.15
CA PRO A 354 -22.05 9.14 -4.19
C PRO A 354 -22.59 7.75 -3.89
N ASP A 355 -23.84 7.48 -4.30
CA ASP A 355 -24.41 6.13 -4.27
C ASP A 355 -23.90 5.24 -5.42
N GLU A 356 -24.43 4.03 -5.53
CA GLU A 356 -24.01 3.07 -6.56
C GLU A 356 -24.37 3.51 -7.98
N ASP A 357 -25.52 4.14 -8.18
CA ASP A 357 -25.98 4.58 -9.50
C ASP A 357 -25.22 5.82 -9.96
N GLU A 358 -24.97 6.76 -9.04
CA GLU A 358 -24.12 7.91 -9.25
C GLU A 358 -22.68 7.48 -9.58
N GLY A 359 -22.13 6.54 -8.81
CA GLY A 359 -20.81 5.95 -9.04
C GLY A 359 -20.65 5.29 -10.40
N ALA A 360 -21.65 4.50 -10.81
CA ALA A 360 -21.69 3.90 -12.15
C ALA A 360 -21.70 4.96 -13.25
N SER A 361 -22.52 6.00 -13.08
CA SER A 361 -22.64 7.11 -14.03
C SER A 361 -21.34 7.91 -14.16
N MET A 362 -20.68 8.20 -13.03
CA MET A 362 -19.36 8.85 -12.97
C MET A 362 -18.30 8.04 -13.71
N ALA A 363 -18.22 6.72 -13.45
CA ALA A 363 -17.26 5.86 -14.12
C ALA A 363 -17.49 5.78 -15.64
N LYS A 364 -18.75 5.65 -16.09
CA LYS A 364 -19.08 5.67 -17.53
C LYS A 364 -18.72 6.99 -18.20
N ALA A 365 -19.02 8.12 -17.55
CA ALA A 365 -18.67 9.45 -18.06
C ALA A 365 -17.16 9.64 -18.21
N LEU A 366 -16.39 9.21 -17.20
CA LEU A 366 -14.92 9.22 -17.24
C LEU A 366 -14.37 8.38 -18.41
N LEU A 367 -14.80 7.13 -18.54
CA LEU A 367 -14.33 6.23 -19.61
C LEU A 367 -14.70 6.76 -21.00
N LYS A 368 -15.89 7.33 -21.16
CA LYS A 368 -16.28 7.99 -22.40
C LYS A 368 -15.36 9.14 -22.74
N ARG A 369 -15.06 10.02 -21.78
CA ARG A 369 -14.24 11.21 -21.98
C ARG A 369 -12.76 10.87 -22.23
N HIS A 370 -12.20 9.92 -21.50
CA HIS A 370 -10.77 9.61 -21.55
C HIS A 370 -10.40 8.59 -22.62
N LEU A 371 -11.28 7.62 -22.87
CA LEU A 371 -11.00 6.46 -23.72
C LEU A 371 -11.92 6.37 -24.94
N GLY A 372 -12.93 7.25 -25.07
CA GLY A 372 -13.89 7.19 -26.17
C GLY A 372 -14.86 6.01 -26.09
N VAL A 373 -14.99 5.38 -24.92
CA VAL A 373 -15.87 4.22 -24.70
C VAL A 373 -17.32 4.69 -24.64
N ASN A 374 -18.10 4.39 -25.68
CA ASN A 374 -19.52 4.78 -25.80
C ASN A 374 -20.50 3.60 -25.66
N GLU A 375 -20.02 2.36 -25.63
CA GLU A 375 -20.83 1.17 -25.42
C GLU A 375 -21.34 1.13 -23.97
N GLU A 376 -22.55 0.64 -23.74
CA GLU A 376 -23.02 0.36 -22.38
C GLU A 376 -22.40 -0.96 -21.89
N PRO A 377 -21.87 -1.00 -20.66
CA PRO A 377 -21.33 -2.21 -20.08
C PRO A 377 -22.43 -3.26 -19.90
N ARG A 378 -22.10 -4.53 -20.14
CA ARG A 378 -22.98 -5.67 -19.91
C ARG A 378 -23.17 -5.95 -18.42
N ALA A 379 -22.18 -5.63 -17.60
CA ALA A 379 -22.28 -5.74 -16.15
C ALA A 379 -21.50 -4.61 -15.48
N ILE A 380 -22.03 -4.11 -14.36
CA ILE A 380 -21.40 -3.12 -13.51
C ILE A 380 -21.48 -3.62 -12.06
N ARG A 381 -20.40 -3.46 -11.30
CA ARG A 381 -20.40 -3.64 -9.86
C ARG A 381 -19.72 -2.46 -9.19
N VAL A 382 -20.50 -1.70 -8.42
CA VAL A 382 -20.02 -0.57 -7.63
C VAL A 382 -19.86 -1.00 -6.18
N SER A 383 -18.82 -0.51 -5.51
CA SER A 383 -18.62 -0.75 -4.09
C SER A 383 -17.87 0.39 -3.44
N LEU A 384 -18.44 0.96 -2.37
CA LEU A 384 -17.82 2.03 -1.59
C LEU A 384 -17.02 1.46 -0.43
N GLN A 385 -15.70 1.59 -0.49
CA GLN A 385 -14.77 1.14 0.54
C GLN A 385 -14.50 2.30 1.52
N ARG A 386 -15.22 2.30 2.65
CA ARG A 386 -15.12 3.36 3.67
C ARG A 386 -13.86 3.21 4.50
N SER A 387 -13.12 4.31 4.67
CA SER A 387 -11.91 4.36 5.52
C SER A 387 -10.94 3.20 5.26
N CYS A 388 -10.69 2.91 3.98
CA CYS A 388 -10.05 1.67 3.53
C CYS A 388 -8.53 1.76 3.40
N ILE A 389 -7.98 2.96 3.12
CA ILE A 389 -6.53 3.14 2.94
C ILE A 389 -5.99 4.15 3.96
N PRO A 390 -5.24 3.68 4.98
CA PRO A 390 -4.61 4.56 5.96
C PRO A 390 -3.67 5.58 5.34
N GLN A 391 -3.71 6.82 5.86
CA GLN A 391 -2.92 7.94 5.36
C GLN A 391 -1.75 8.22 6.31
N TYR A 392 -0.54 7.88 5.87
CA TYR A 392 0.68 8.15 6.63
C TYR A 392 1.11 9.60 6.43
N GLY A 393 0.39 10.53 7.07
CA GLY A 393 0.68 11.95 7.00
C GLY A 393 1.95 12.37 7.75
N VAL A 394 2.47 13.56 7.47
CA VAL A 394 3.66 14.13 8.16
C VAL A 394 3.58 13.92 9.68
N GLY A 395 4.69 13.45 10.26
CA GLY A 395 4.78 13.08 11.67
C GLY A 395 4.33 11.65 11.99
N HIS A 396 4.05 10.81 10.98
CA HIS A 396 3.66 9.40 11.18
C HIS A 396 4.68 8.62 12.00
N GLU A 397 5.96 8.71 11.64
CA GLU A 397 7.05 8.03 12.35
C GLU A 397 7.09 8.39 13.84
N ALA A 398 7.02 9.69 14.16
CA ALA A 398 7.00 10.16 15.56
C ALA A 398 5.73 9.70 16.31
N ARG A 399 4.57 9.67 15.63
CA ARG A 399 3.34 9.13 16.23
C ARG A 399 3.45 7.64 16.53
N MET A 400 4.08 6.86 15.64
CA MET A 400 4.27 5.42 15.84
C MET A 400 5.30 5.14 16.95
N GLU A 401 6.34 5.96 17.08
CA GLU A 401 7.28 5.91 18.20
C GLU A 401 6.57 6.18 19.55
N ASP A 402 5.78 7.25 19.65
CA ASP A 402 4.96 7.53 20.86
C ASP A 402 3.94 6.41 21.13
N ALA A 403 3.30 5.87 20.09
CA ALA A 403 2.40 4.72 20.23
C ALA A 403 3.13 3.48 20.79
N SER A 404 4.36 3.21 20.34
CA SER A 404 5.18 2.10 20.86
C SER A 404 5.43 2.28 22.35
N LEU A 405 5.85 3.48 22.79
CA LEU A 405 6.10 3.78 24.20
C LEU A 405 4.84 3.63 25.07
N ARG A 406 3.66 3.93 24.51
CA ARG A 406 2.39 3.77 25.23
C ARG A 406 1.92 2.32 25.29
N LEU A 407 2.26 1.50 24.31
CA LEU A 407 1.98 0.06 24.34
C LEU A 407 2.73 -0.64 25.48
N ASP A 408 3.85 -0.08 25.97
CA ASP A 408 4.55 -0.59 27.17
C ASP A 408 3.68 -0.56 28.43
N SER A 409 2.66 0.31 28.50
CA SER A 409 1.67 0.30 29.59
C SER A 409 0.90 -1.02 29.68
N PHE A 410 0.83 -1.78 28.58
CA PHE A 410 0.26 -3.13 28.52
C PHE A 410 1.25 -4.23 28.91
N LYS A 411 2.46 -3.87 29.37
CA LYS A 411 3.48 -4.81 29.88
C LYS A 411 3.78 -5.95 28.91
N GLY A 412 3.88 -5.64 27.62
CA GLY A 412 4.13 -6.62 26.56
C GLY A 412 2.96 -7.58 26.27
N ARG A 413 1.74 -7.26 26.74
CA ARG A 413 0.53 -8.08 26.49
C ARG A 413 -0.27 -7.62 25.27
N LEU A 414 -0.23 -6.34 24.92
CA LEU A 414 -0.88 -5.81 23.73
C LEU A 414 0.16 -5.51 22.64
N ARG A 415 -0.14 -5.95 21.42
CA ARG A 415 0.65 -5.68 20.21
C ARG A 415 -0.26 -5.19 19.09
N VAL A 416 0.34 -4.60 18.07
CA VAL A 416 -0.37 -4.12 16.89
C VAL A 416 0.26 -4.66 15.61
N ALA A 417 -0.57 -5.01 14.63
CA ALA A 417 -0.15 -5.37 13.28
C ALA A 417 -1.17 -4.85 12.25
N GLY A 418 -0.76 -4.69 11.00
CA GLY A 418 -1.65 -4.31 9.89
C GLY A 418 -1.37 -2.93 9.32
N ASN A 419 -2.27 -2.50 8.44
CA ASN A 419 -2.05 -1.38 7.52
C ASN A 419 -2.11 0.02 8.16
N SER A 420 -2.42 0.13 9.45
CA SER A 420 -2.45 1.42 10.15
C SER A 420 -1.07 1.91 10.59
N TYR A 421 -0.06 1.04 10.52
CA TYR A 421 1.22 1.24 11.22
C TYR A 421 2.43 1.24 10.28
N THR A 422 2.79 0.08 9.72
CA THR A 422 4.12 -0.17 9.13
C THR A 422 4.13 -0.23 7.60
N GLY A 423 2.98 -0.41 6.95
CA GLY A 423 2.84 -0.36 5.49
C GLY A 423 1.42 -0.73 5.05
N VAL A 424 0.93 -0.10 3.98
CA VAL A 424 -0.46 -0.28 3.53
C VAL A 424 -0.65 -1.48 2.60
N GLY A 425 0.44 -2.00 2.02
CA GLY A 425 0.37 -3.11 1.07
C GLY A 425 0.12 -4.46 1.73
N LEU A 426 -0.43 -5.40 0.97
CA LEU A 426 -0.65 -6.79 1.40
C LEU A 426 0.64 -7.43 1.93
N ASN A 427 1.74 -7.28 1.20
CA ASN A 427 3.04 -7.82 1.61
C ASN A 427 3.54 -7.22 2.93
N ASP A 428 3.24 -5.95 3.19
CA ASP A 428 3.62 -5.27 4.42
C ASP A 428 2.80 -5.77 5.60
N CYS A 429 1.49 -5.98 5.40
CA CYS A 429 0.61 -6.54 6.43
C CYS A 429 1.00 -7.97 6.82
N ILE A 430 1.31 -8.82 5.83
CA ILE A 430 1.76 -10.20 6.07
C ILE A 430 3.10 -10.20 6.83
N ARG A 431 4.03 -9.32 6.42
CA ARG A 431 5.29 -9.16 7.14
C ARG A 431 5.06 -8.70 8.58
N ALA A 432 4.24 -7.67 8.79
CA ALA A 432 3.95 -7.15 10.13
C ALA A 432 3.38 -8.23 11.05
N ALA A 433 2.46 -9.06 10.54
CA ALA A 433 1.92 -10.19 11.27
C ALA A 433 3.02 -11.20 11.66
N ARG A 434 3.89 -11.57 10.71
CA ARG A 434 5.02 -12.49 10.96
C ARG A 434 5.98 -11.93 12.00
N ASP A 435 6.38 -10.66 11.88
CA ASP A 435 7.37 -10.03 12.76
C ASP A 435 6.82 -9.97 14.20
N VAL A 436 5.54 -9.63 14.38
CA VAL A 436 4.86 -9.62 15.68
C VAL A 436 4.77 -11.01 16.30
N VAL A 437 4.35 -12.03 15.54
CA VAL A 437 4.24 -13.41 16.04
C VAL A 437 5.61 -13.99 16.39
N LYS A 438 6.63 -13.72 15.57
CA LYS A 438 8.01 -14.13 15.88
C LYS A 438 8.48 -13.50 17.19
N GLY A 439 8.26 -12.20 17.36
CA GLY A 439 8.64 -11.52 18.58
C GLY A 439 7.90 -12.04 19.83
N LEU A 440 6.64 -12.47 19.68
CA LEU A 440 5.87 -13.14 20.73
C LEU A 440 6.49 -14.50 21.10
N VAL A 441 6.80 -15.34 20.11
CA VAL A 441 7.41 -16.67 20.31
C VAL A 441 8.80 -16.57 20.93
N ASP A 442 9.60 -15.60 20.49
CA ASP A 442 10.96 -15.36 20.99
C ASP A 442 10.97 -14.70 22.39
N GLY A 443 9.80 -14.30 22.92
CA GLY A 443 9.69 -13.66 24.24
C GLY A 443 10.30 -12.25 24.33
N THR A 444 10.45 -11.57 23.20
CA THR A 444 11.20 -10.30 23.08
C THR A 444 10.43 -9.06 23.52
N GLY A 445 9.18 -9.22 23.98
CA GLY A 445 8.37 -8.09 24.47
C GLY A 445 7.91 -7.10 23.39
N THR A 446 8.01 -7.47 22.11
CA THR A 446 7.64 -6.63 20.97
C THR A 446 6.19 -6.13 21.03
N THR A 447 5.97 -4.87 20.70
CA THR A 447 4.70 -4.17 20.46
C THR A 447 4.26 -4.22 19.00
N GLY A 448 5.17 -4.47 18.05
CA GLY A 448 4.94 -4.40 16.60
C GLY A 448 5.31 -3.06 15.96
N LEU A 449 5.85 -2.12 16.76
CA LEU A 449 6.24 -0.76 16.33
C LEU A 449 7.75 -0.49 16.56
N GLU A 450 8.56 -1.52 16.79
CA GLU A 450 9.98 -1.39 17.14
C GLU A 450 10.78 -0.69 16.05
N SER A 451 10.35 -0.81 14.79
CA SER A 451 11.02 -0.18 13.66
C SER A 451 11.00 1.34 13.70
N PHE A 452 10.12 1.93 14.51
CA PHE A 452 10.00 3.38 14.69
C PHE A 452 10.83 3.91 15.87
N VAL A 453 11.17 3.05 16.83
CA VAL A 453 11.90 3.45 18.05
C VAL A 453 13.38 3.66 17.73
N GLY A 454 13.89 4.86 17.99
CA GLY A 454 15.30 5.20 17.73
C GLY A 454 15.66 5.35 16.24
N GLY A 455 14.64 5.43 15.38
CA GLY A 455 14.78 5.63 13.94
C GLY A 455 15.20 4.39 13.14
N LYS A 456 14.77 4.35 11.88
CA LYS A 456 15.10 3.27 10.95
C LYS A 456 16.61 3.19 10.72
N LYS A 457 17.21 2.03 11.03
CA LYS A 457 18.62 1.73 10.80
C LYS A 457 18.86 1.27 9.36
N TRP A 458 19.88 1.85 8.74
CA TRP A 458 20.24 1.59 7.35
C TRP A 458 21.60 0.91 7.26
N SER A 459 21.64 -0.14 6.46
CA SER A 459 22.88 -0.74 5.96
C SER A 459 23.05 -0.35 4.50
N TRP A 460 24.30 -0.13 4.08
CA TRP A 460 24.63 0.27 2.72
C TRP A 460 25.45 -0.84 2.08
N ILE A 461 24.85 -1.49 1.08
CA ILE A 461 25.40 -2.70 0.45
C ILE A 461 25.71 -2.44 -1.02
N SER A 462 26.73 -3.08 -1.58
CA SER A 462 26.99 -3.10 -3.02
C SER A 462 26.48 -4.40 -3.64
N GLU A 463 26.23 -4.41 -4.95
CA GLU A 463 25.83 -5.65 -5.66
C GLU A 463 26.95 -6.72 -5.67
N THR A 464 28.17 -6.32 -5.36
CA THR A 464 29.36 -7.18 -5.26
C THR A 464 29.62 -7.76 -3.87
N SER A 465 28.75 -7.48 -2.89
CA SER A 465 28.92 -7.87 -1.47
C SER A 465 27.99 -8.96 -0.98
#